data_AF-A0A945PAD0-F1
#
_entry.id   AF-A0A945PAD0-F1
#
_cell.length_a   1.000
_cell.length_b   1.000
_cell.length_c   1.000
_cell.angle_alpha   90.00
_cell.angle_beta   90.00
_cell.angle_gamma   90.00
#
_symmetry.space_group_name_H-M   'P 1'
#
loop_
_entity.id
_entity.type
_entity.pdbx_description
1 polymer ?
#
loop_
_entity_poly.entity_id
_entity_poly.type
_entity_poly.pdbx_seq_one_letter_code
_entity_poly.pdbx_strand_id
1 'polypeptide(L)'
;MFAQIPLSRPVERMIAGDPSLAERAITGGDDYELLFTARPGDAAALGELAIRLDLPLTRIGRTLAGTEPIVLSASGEAMSLDRAGWQHF
;
A
#
# COMPACT_ATOMS: atom_id res chain seq x y z
N MET A 1 6.61 3.33 0.27
CA MET A 1 7.50 2.17 0.01
C MET A 1 6.67 0.91 0.17
N PHE A 2 6.98 -0.16 -0.56
CA PHE A 2 6.32 -1.46 -0.46
C PHE A 2 6.30 -1.97 0.99
N ALA A 3 7.42 -1.83 1.71
CA ALA A 3 7.55 -2.22 3.12
C ALA A 3 6.61 -1.48 4.09
N GLN A 4 5.90 -0.45 3.65
CA GLN A 4 4.91 0.28 4.47
C GLN A 4 3.48 -0.20 4.24
N ILE A 5 3.25 -1.04 3.24
CA ILE A 5 1.92 -1.56 2.93
C ILE A 5 1.53 -2.56 4.02
N PRO A 6 0.35 -2.41 4.66
CA PRO A 6 -0.08 -3.30 5.72
C PRO A 6 -0.48 -4.66 5.11
N LEU A 7 0.43 -5.63 5.19
CA LEU A 7 0.18 -6.98 4.71
C LEU A 7 -0.26 -7.86 5.87
N SER A 8 -1.18 -8.79 5.60
CA SER A 8 -1.53 -9.81 6.58
C SER A 8 -0.35 -10.76 6.79
N ARG A 9 -0.21 -11.31 8.00
CA ARG A 9 0.87 -12.24 8.35
C ARG A 9 1.02 -13.42 7.38
N PRO A 10 -0.06 -14.03 6.85
CA PRO A 10 0.08 -15.06 5.82
C PRO A 10 0.73 -14.54 4.53
N VAL A 11 0.33 -13.36 4.04
CA VAL A 11 0.88 -12.74 2.83
C VAL A 11 2.37 -12.43 3.01
N GLU A 12 2.75 -11.89 4.17
CA GLU A 12 4.16 -11.65 4.51
C GLU A 12 5.01 -12.93 4.42
N ARG A 13 4.51 -14.05 4.96
CA ARG A 13 5.22 -15.34 4.90
C ARG A 13 5.32 -15.87 3.47
N MET A 14 4.27 -15.70 2.67
CA MET A 14 4.28 -16.11 1.27
C MET A 14 5.33 -15.33 0.49
N ILE A 15 5.40 -14.01 0.66
CA ILE A 15 6.42 -13.15 0.02
C ILE A 15 7.83 -13.50 0.50
N ALA A 16 8.00 -13.83 1.79
CA ALA A 16 9.30 -14.26 2.31
C ALA A 16 9.78 -15.58 1.67
N GLY A 17 8.84 -16.47 1.31
CA GLY A 17 9.14 -17.72 0.60
C GLY A 17 9.30 -17.56 -0.92
N ASP A 18 8.59 -16.60 -1.51
CA ASP A 18 8.63 -16.26 -2.93
C ASP A 18 8.44 -14.74 -3.12
N PRO A 19 9.56 -13.98 -3.27
CA PRO A 19 9.51 -12.53 -3.43
C PRO A 19 8.73 -12.05 -4.66
N SER A 20 8.52 -12.89 -5.68
CA SER A 20 7.73 -12.53 -6.86
C SER A 20 6.25 -12.26 -6.52
N LEU A 21 5.76 -12.77 -5.39
CA LEU A 21 4.40 -12.54 -4.91
C LEU A 21 4.17 -11.11 -4.40
N ALA A 22 5.24 -10.33 -4.19
CA ALA A 22 5.13 -8.94 -3.74
C ALA A 22 4.31 -8.09 -4.71
N GLU A 23 4.54 -8.21 -6.02
CA GLU A 23 3.76 -7.49 -7.04
C GLU A 23 2.28 -7.89 -6.98
N ARG A 24 1.98 -9.19 -6.82
CA ARG A 24 0.60 -9.68 -6.75
C ARG A 24 -0.14 -9.13 -5.53
N ALA A 25 0.55 -8.94 -4.42
CA ALA A 25 -0.04 -8.40 -3.19
C ALA A 25 -0.54 -6.96 -3.33
N ILE A 26 -0.04 -6.19 -4.31
CA ILE A 26 -0.39 -4.77 -4.51
C ILE A 26 -1.16 -4.51 -5.81
N THR A 27 -1.36 -5.54 -6.63
CA THR A 27 -2.09 -5.47 -7.91
C THR A 27 -3.26 -6.45 -7.97
N GLY A 28 -3.52 -7.17 -6.88
CA GLY A 28 -4.52 -8.25 -6.81
C GLY A 28 -5.97 -7.75 -6.84
N GLY A 29 -6.32 -6.84 -5.94
CA GLY A 29 -7.69 -6.37 -5.73
C GLY A 29 -8.50 -7.24 -4.75
N ASP A 30 -9.81 -7.00 -4.69
CA ASP A 30 -10.77 -7.64 -3.77
C ASP A 30 -10.49 -7.45 -2.26
N ASP A 31 -9.67 -6.46 -1.91
CA ASP A 31 -9.42 -6.09 -0.51
C ASP A 31 -10.61 -5.35 0.11
N TYR A 32 -11.39 -4.63 -0.70
CA TYR A 32 -12.48 -3.73 -0.26
C TYR A 32 -12.06 -2.71 0.82
N GLU A 33 -10.78 -2.32 0.81
CA GLU A 33 -10.18 -1.34 1.73
C GLU A 33 -10.28 0.10 1.22
N LEU A 34 -10.17 1.06 2.14
CA LEU A 34 -10.16 2.49 1.80
C LEU A 34 -8.74 3.01 1.59
N LEU A 35 -8.44 3.47 0.37
CA LEU A 35 -7.25 4.25 0.07
C LEU A 35 -7.61 5.74 -0.06
N PHE A 36 -6.97 6.60 0.74
CA PHE A 36 -7.22 8.04 0.74
C PHE A 36 -5.93 8.85 0.89
N THR A 37 -6.05 10.16 0.67
CA THR A 37 -4.96 11.12 0.89
C THR A 37 -5.37 12.14 1.96
N ALA A 38 -4.39 12.66 2.70
CA ALA A 38 -4.62 13.67 3.72
C ALA A 38 -3.44 14.65 3.77
N ARG A 39 -3.68 15.87 4.26
CA ARG A 39 -2.60 16.86 4.41
C ARG A 39 -1.72 16.47 5.59
N PRO A 40 -0.42 16.81 5.58
CA PRO A 40 0.48 16.51 6.70
C PRO A 40 -0.01 17.05 8.06
N GLY A 41 -0.71 18.20 8.07
CA GLY A 41 -1.27 18.79 9.29
C GLY A 41 -2.44 18.03 9.91
N ASP A 42 -3.08 17.12 9.18
CA ASP A 42 -4.23 16.36 9.64
C ASP A 42 -3.82 15.05 10.36
N ALA A 43 -2.52 14.75 10.47
CA ALA A 43 -2.00 13.49 11.00
C ALA A 43 -2.45 13.20 12.44
N ALA A 44 -2.48 14.21 13.32
CA ALA A 44 -2.94 14.05 14.70
C ALA A 44 -4.44 13.69 14.75
N ALA A 45 -5.27 14.39 13.96
CA ALA A 45 -6.70 14.13 13.89
C ALA A 45 -7.01 12.72 13.34
N LEU A 46 -6.21 12.24 12.37
CA LEU A 46 -6.32 10.87 11.87
C LEU A 46 -5.92 9.82 12.93
N GLY A 47 -4.92 10.12 13.77
CA GLY A 47 -4.56 9.26 14.90
C GLY A 47 -5.70 9.10 15.91
N GLU A 48 -6.32 10.21 16.30
CA GLU A 48 -7.51 10.19 17.16
C GLU A 48 -8.70 9.47 16.51
N LEU A 49 -8.88 9.65 15.20
CA LEU A 49 -9.91 8.95 14.44
C LEU A 49 -9.71 7.44 14.44
N ALA A 50 -8.47 6.97 14.21
CA ALA A 50 -8.10 5.56 14.21
C ALA A 50 -8.45 4.89 15.54
N ILE A 51 -8.09 5.55 16.66
CA ILE A 51 -8.41 5.08 18.01
C ILE A 51 -9.92 5.02 18.23
N ARG A 52 -10.63 6.11 17.90
CA ARG A 52 -12.07 6.22 18.13
C ARG A 52 -12.88 5.19 17.35
N LEU A 53 -12.45 4.85 16.13
CA LEU A 53 -13.12 3.87 15.28
C LEU A 53 -12.62 2.44 15.50
N ASP A 54 -11.55 2.25 16.29
CA ASP A 54 -10.83 0.98 16.41
C ASP A 54 -10.43 0.39 15.04
N LEU A 55 -9.90 1.27 14.17
CA LEU A 55 -9.49 0.91 12.81
C LEU A 55 -8.03 1.28 12.57
N PRO A 56 -7.21 0.36 12.03
CA PRO A 56 -5.82 0.65 11.72
C PRO A 56 -5.73 1.60 10.52
N LEU A 57 -4.97 2.69 10.66
CA LEU A 57 -4.60 3.58 9.55
C LEU A 57 -3.10 3.50 9.31
N THR A 58 -2.70 3.22 8.07
CA THR A 58 -1.29 3.06 7.70
C THR A 58 -0.90 4.07 6.63
N ARG A 59 0.10 4.90 6.91
CA ARG A 59 0.67 5.80 5.90
C ARG A 59 1.64 5.04 4.99
N ILE A 60 1.23 4.79 3.75
CA ILE A 60 2.01 3.99 2.77
C ILE A 60 2.87 4.82 1.80
N GLY A 61 2.70 6.14 1.78
CA GLY A 61 3.39 7.00 0.81
C GLY A 61 3.05 8.49 0.93
N ARG A 62 3.18 9.19 -0.20
CA ARG A 62 2.81 10.59 -0.38
C ARG A 62 2.40 10.83 -1.84
N THR A 63 1.57 11.83 -2.08
CA THR A 63 1.27 12.32 -3.43
C THR A 63 2.40 13.23 -3.92
N LEU A 64 2.68 13.17 -5.21
CA LEU A 64 3.62 14.02 -5.93
C LEU A 64 2.97 14.43 -7.26
N ALA A 65 3.46 15.51 -7.88
CA ALA A 65 3.08 15.82 -9.24
C ALA A 65 3.54 14.71 -10.20
N GLY A 66 2.66 14.26 -11.09
CA GLY A 66 2.90 13.15 -12.01
C GLY A 66 1.61 12.45 -12.39
N THR A 67 1.68 11.50 -13.32
CA THR A 67 0.52 10.70 -13.77
C THR A 67 0.57 9.26 -13.30
N GLU A 68 1.76 8.74 -12.96
CA GLU A 68 1.95 7.33 -12.63
C GLU A 68 2.32 7.11 -11.16
N PRO A 69 1.76 6.08 -10.50
CA PRO A 69 2.21 5.66 -9.18
C PRO A 69 3.60 5.02 -9.26
N ILE A 70 4.44 5.30 -8.26
CA ILE A 70 5.75 4.67 -8.12
C ILE A 70 5.77 3.90 -6.80
N VAL A 71 5.96 2.58 -6.89
CA VAL A 71 6.19 1.72 -5.72
C VAL A 71 7.68 1.47 -5.59
N LEU A 72 8.23 1.82 -4.43
CA LEU A 72 9.63 1.60 -4.11
C LEU A 72 9.79 0.32 -3.29
N SER A 73 10.73 -0.53 -3.67
CA SER A 73 11.14 -1.71 -2.92
C SER A 73 11.78 -1.34 -1.57
N ALA A 74 12.16 -2.35 -0.78
CA ALA A 74 12.93 -2.15 0.45
C ALA A 74 14.34 -1.56 0.18
N SER A 75 14.92 -1.80 -1.00
CA SER A 75 16.19 -1.18 -1.43
C SER A 75 16.04 0.26 -1.90
N GLY A 76 14.79 0.76 -2.01
CA GLY A 76 14.49 2.10 -2.53
C GLY A 76 14.44 2.19 -4.05
N GLU A 77 14.59 1.07 -4.75
CA GLU A 77 14.47 0.99 -6.21
C GLU A 77 13.00 0.92 -6.63
N ALA A 78 12.66 1.46 -7.80
CA ALA A 78 11.32 1.34 -8.35
C ALA A 78 11.03 -0.12 -8.72
N MET A 79 9.89 -0.64 -8.27
CA MET A 79 9.39 -1.94 -8.68
C MET A 79 8.84 -1.85 -10.10
N SER A 80 9.24 -2.75 -10.99
CA SER A 80 8.51 -3.00 -12.24
C SER A 80 7.20 -3.71 -11.90
N LEU A 81 6.09 -3.19 -12.38
CA LEU A 81 4.77 -3.81 -12.25
C LEU A 81 4.32 -4.18 -13.66
N ASP A 82 4.20 -5.48 -13.92
CA ASP A 82 3.78 -6.02 -15.22
C ASP A 82 2.28 -5.79 -15.45
N ARG A 83 1.50 -5.56 -14.39
CA ARG A 83 0.11 -5.07 -14.47
C ARG A 83 -0.15 -3.92 -13.51
N ALA A 84 -0.97 -2.96 -13.95
CA ALA A 84 -1.42 -1.84 -13.11
C ALA A 84 -2.60 -2.19 -12.19
N GLY A 85 -3.18 -3.39 -12.34
CA GLY A 85 -4.33 -3.85 -11.56
C GLY A 85 -5.28 -4.71 -12.40
N TRP A 86 -6.46 -4.95 -11.84
CA TRP A 86 -7.53 -5.69 -12.49
C TRP A 86 -8.18 -4.86 -13.62
N GLN A 87 -8.45 -5.47 -14.77
CA GLN A 87 -9.09 -4.84 -15.94
C GLN A 87 -10.27 -5.69 -16.42
N HIS A 88 -11.39 -5.05 -16.76
CA HIS A 88 -12.53 -5.73 -17.41
C HIS A 88 -12.16 -5.96 -18.89
N PHE A 89 -12.12 -7.22 -19.31
CA PHE A 89 -12.00 -7.73 -20.70
C PHE A 89 -10.81 -7.25 -21.53
#